data_AF-A0A1V1P9E9-F1
#
_entry.id   AF-A0A1V1P9E9-F1
#
_cell.length_a   1.000
_cell.length_b   1.000
_cell.length_c   1.000
_cell.angle_alpha   90.00
_cell.angle_beta   90.00
_cell.angle_gamma   90.00
#
_symmetry.space_group_name_H-M   'P 1'
#
loop_
_entity.id
_entity.type
_entity.pdbx_description
1 polymer ?
#
loop_
_entity_poly.entity_id
_entity_poly.type
_entity_poly.pdbx_seq_one_letter_code
_entity_poly.pdbx_strand_id
1 'polypeptide(L)'
;MGLTAATIMGLGLFFSASRGAVVAVLPGAIILMTALYSRRTTRKQGILIILVGIIIVGYTVFIGEDRLVLRFNAIERAMTDRLRYVEATIDLIHDYPILGVGLSNFEHAFPKYQSIIDRQVTVTHAHNDWLQLYAEMGIWGILGALGILFLFIRIIIHRFRMRHSPMALCLGTVSIAVLISMSVHSLYDFPMHIPGNALIMIAICAVGFQAMHLIKHNKRDKSLLAFDIIPLSVKNIPIWLLFWGTMFTLFFVTTRHFIAETYCNTVPNTTLYRNQNPQIGAIQKAILWDSSNPVYWYKLAWQHIAYRNTLSESENAKEWIAVQEKIVYALEQAVAKNPCYAEYHIRLGWEYHRLHFHEKAEQRQKRIDASNISIKRAASVCGVKDYHQHMEIANFWNMRSATHQKLSKQKQYWKIAVSHYRQVLIQCPRQRCKKAISYQLQLFHRDESEYADIFD
;
A
#
# COMPACT_ATOMS: atom_id res chain seq x y z
N MET A 1 -7.92 -39.99 2.43
CA MET A 1 -8.16 -38.61 1.93
C MET A 1 -7.72 -37.55 2.94
N GLY A 2 -8.23 -37.51 4.18
CA GLY A 2 -7.82 -36.49 5.16
C GLY A 2 -6.34 -36.58 5.58
N LEU A 3 -5.86 -37.78 5.92
CA LEU A 3 -4.46 -37.99 6.33
C LEU A 3 -3.49 -37.67 5.18
N THR A 4 -3.80 -38.13 3.96
CA THR A 4 -2.98 -37.88 2.77
C THR A 4 -2.88 -36.38 2.45
N ALA A 5 -3.99 -35.64 2.55
CA ALA A 5 -3.97 -34.19 2.36
C ALA A 5 -3.16 -33.48 3.45
N ALA A 6 -3.32 -33.87 4.72
CA ALA A 6 -2.54 -33.31 5.83
C ALA A 6 -1.04 -33.60 5.67
N THR A 7 -0.67 -34.80 5.24
CA THR A 7 0.74 -35.15 4.96
C THR A 7 1.28 -34.34 3.79
N ILE A 8 0.53 -34.18 2.70
CA ILE A 8 0.97 -33.37 1.54
C ILE A 8 1.13 -31.89 1.93
N MET A 9 0.19 -31.33 2.68
CA MET A 9 0.28 -29.95 3.17
C MET A 9 1.43 -29.76 4.17
N GLY A 10 1.63 -30.73 5.07
CA GLY A 10 2.76 -30.76 6.01
C GLY A 10 4.10 -30.86 5.29
N LEU A 11 4.19 -31.69 4.25
CA LEU A 11 5.36 -31.79 3.38
C LEU A 11 5.58 -30.49 2.59
N GLY A 12 4.53 -29.84 2.10
CA GLY A 12 4.63 -28.54 1.45
C GLY A 12 5.20 -27.46 2.38
N LEU A 13 4.70 -27.39 3.62
CA LEU A 13 5.23 -26.50 4.65
C LEU A 13 6.70 -26.83 4.97
N PHE A 14 7.02 -28.13 5.09
CA PHE A 14 8.36 -28.66 5.32
C PHE A 14 9.35 -28.29 4.21
N PHE A 15 8.95 -28.38 2.94
CA PHE A 15 9.79 -27.99 1.81
C PHE A 15 9.87 -26.47 1.61
N SER A 16 8.91 -25.69 2.15
CA SER A 16 8.96 -24.22 2.07
C SER A 16 10.14 -23.61 2.84
N ALA A 17 10.63 -24.30 3.88
CA ALA A 17 11.66 -23.80 4.79
C ALA A 17 11.37 -22.41 5.42
N SER A 18 10.11 -21.97 5.47
CA SER A 18 9.73 -20.67 6.03
C SER A 18 9.55 -20.74 7.55
N ARG A 19 10.50 -20.17 8.30
CA ARG A 19 10.45 -20.07 9.77
C ARG A 19 9.19 -19.33 10.23
N GLY A 20 8.84 -18.24 9.57
CA GLY A 20 7.64 -17.45 9.87
C GLY A 20 6.34 -18.23 9.67
N ALA A 21 6.25 -19.06 8.61
CA ALA A 21 5.08 -19.90 8.37
C ALA A 21 4.93 -20.98 9.45
N VAL A 22 6.04 -21.60 9.88
CA VAL A 22 6.00 -22.62 10.93
C VAL A 22 5.61 -22.02 12.29
N VAL A 23 6.19 -20.88 12.67
CA VAL A 23 5.82 -20.16 13.89
C VAL A 23 4.34 -19.77 13.87
N ALA A 24 3.81 -19.34 12.72
CA ALA A 24 2.42 -18.97 12.57
C ALA A 24 1.43 -20.14 12.71
N VAL A 25 1.80 -21.35 12.29
CA VAL A 25 0.92 -22.54 12.40
C VAL A 25 0.80 -23.03 13.84
N LEU A 26 1.81 -22.79 14.69
CA LEU A 26 1.86 -23.34 16.06
C LEU A 26 0.66 -22.95 16.94
N PRO A 27 0.28 -21.67 17.08
CA PRO A 27 -0.86 -21.29 17.92
C PRO A 27 -2.17 -21.94 17.47
N GLY A 28 -2.42 -21.99 16.16
CA GLY A 28 -3.61 -22.64 15.60
C GLY A 28 -3.61 -24.16 15.86
N ALA A 29 -2.45 -24.81 15.72
CA ALA A 29 -2.30 -26.23 16.04
C ALA A 29 -2.53 -26.52 17.53
N ILE A 30 -2.07 -25.66 18.44
CA ILE A 30 -2.29 -25.77 19.89
C ILE A 30 -3.79 -25.62 20.22
N ILE A 31 -4.50 -24.70 19.56
CA ILE A 31 -5.94 -24.52 19.75
C ILE A 31 -6.72 -25.75 19.25
N LEU A 32 -6.37 -26.27 18.08
CA LEU A 32 -6.93 -27.52 17.56
C LEU A 32 -6.70 -28.68 18.52
N MET A 33 -5.48 -28.79 19.03
CA MET A 33 -5.09 -29.83 19.96
C MET A 33 -5.84 -29.75 21.29
N THR A 34 -5.89 -28.58 21.94
CA THR A 34 -6.59 -28.40 23.23
C THR A 34 -8.07 -28.76 23.11
N ALA A 35 -8.72 -28.36 22.01
CA ALA A 35 -10.10 -28.75 21.73
C ALA A 35 -10.28 -30.26 21.51
N LEU A 36 -9.38 -30.91 20.77
CA LEU A 36 -9.42 -32.36 20.51
C LEU A 36 -9.04 -33.20 21.74
N TYR A 37 -8.11 -32.72 22.57
CA TYR A 37 -7.62 -33.39 23.78
C TYR A 37 -8.63 -33.33 24.92
N SER A 38 -9.41 -32.25 25.00
CA SER A 38 -10.52 -32.10 25.95
C SER A 38 -11.62 -33.17 25.76
N ARG A 39 -11.55 -34.02 24.72
CA ARG A 39 -12.54 -35.07 24.45
C ARG A 39 -11.86 -36.45 24.36
N ARG A 40 -12.34 -37.39 25.19
CA ARG A 40 -11.81 -38.77 25.30
C ARG A 40 -11.75 -39.52 23.98
N THR A 41 -12.67 -39.26 23.04
CA THR A 41 -12.80 -39.99 21.77
C THR A 41 -11.81 -39.55 20.69
N THR A 42 -11.32 -38.32 20.71
CA THR A 42 -10.43 -37.73 19.69
C THR A 42 -8.99 -37.53 20.17
N ARG A 43 -8.69 -37.92 21.42
CA ARG A 43 -7.40 -37.70 22.08
C ARG A 43 -6.19 -38.24 21.30
N LYS A 44 -6.32 -39.43 20.69
CA LYS A 44 -5.24 -40.05 19.88
C LYS A 44 -4.89 -39.25 18.61
N GLN A 45 -5.91 -38.67 17.96
CA GLN A 45 -5.72 -37.81 16.79
C GLN A 45 -5.07 -36.48 17.18
N GLY A 46 -5.45 -35.92 18.34
CA GLY A 46 -4.78 -34.76 18.93
C GLY A 46 -3.28 -35.01 19.12
N ILE A 47 -2.91 -36.10 19.78
CA ILE A 47 -1.50 -36.49 20.02
C ILE A 47 -0.71 -36.63 18.72
N LEU A 48 -1.30 -37.22 17.67
CA LEU A 48 -0.63 -37.37 16.37
C LEU A 48 -0.32 -36.00 15.73
N ILE A 49 -1.24 -35.04 15.81
CA ILE A 49 -1.03 -33.67 15.30
C ILE A 49 0.12 -32.98 16.06
N ILE A 50 0.24 -33.20 17.38
CA ILE A 50 1.36 -32.69 18.18
C ILE A 50 2.68 -33.28 17.70
N LEU A 51 2.75 -34.61 17.57
CA LEU A 51 3.97 -35.30 17.15
C LEU A 51 4.43 -34.78 15.80
N VAL A 52 3.52 -34.66 14.83
CA VAL A 52 3.82 -34.11 13.51
C VAL A 52 4.27 -32.63 13.63
N GLY A 53 3.58 -31.82 14.44
CA GLY A 53 3.96 -30.43 14.68
C GLY A 53 5.35 -30.27 15.32
N ILE A 54 5.66 -31.05 16.36
CA ILE A 54 6.96 -31.06 17.04
C ILE A 54 8.05 -31.51 16.07
N ILE A 55 7.80 -32.54 15.25
CA ILE A 55 8.75 -33.01 14.23
C ILE A 55 9.02 -31.89 13.21
N ILE A 56 7.98 -31.20 12.74
CA ILE A 56 8.12 -30.08 11.80
C ILE A 56 8.91 -28.93 12.43
N VAL A 57 8.57 -28.51 13.66
CA VAL A 57 9.27 -27.44 14.38
C VAL A 57 10.72 -27.82 14.65
N GLY A 58 10.96 -28.99 15.23
CA GLY A 58 12.30 -29.50 15.53
C GLY A 58 13.17 -29.58 14.28
N TYR A 59 12.61 -30.05 13.17
CA TYR A 59 13.29 -30.03 11.88
C TYR A 59 13.60 -28.63 11.36
N THR A 60 12.66 -27.67 11.47
CA THR A 60 12.93 -26.30 11.02
C THR A 60 14.00 -25.57 11.83
N VAL A 61 14.11 -25.89 13.13
CA VAL A 61 15.20 -25.42 13.98
C VAL A 61 16.51 -26.08 13.55
N PHE A 62 16.50 -27.40 13.33
CA PHE A 62 17.69 -28.19 12.96
C PHE A 62 18.26 -27.85 11.57
N ILE A 63 17.40 -27.71 10.56
CA ILE A 63 17.82 -27.24 9.22
C ILE A 63 18.26 -25.78 9.22
N GLY A 64 17.86 -25.04 10.25
CA GLY A 64 18.29 -23.67 10.48
C GLY A 64 19.80 -23.51 10.60
N GLU A 65 20.56 -24.57 10.92
CA GLU A 65 22.03 -24.54 11.09
C GLU A 65 22.83 -24.90 9.83
N ASP A 66 22.38 -25.85 8.99
CA ASP A 66 23.30 -26.51 8.03
C ASP A 66 23.05 -26.27 6.52
N ARG A 67 22.08 -25.44 6.11
CA ARG A 67 21.84 -25.17 4.66
C ARG A 67 22.59 -23.94 4.14
N LEU A 68 23.87 -24.17 3.78
CA LEU A 68 24.74 -23.37 2.90
C LEU A 68 25.04 -21.93 3.36
N VAL A 69 26.30 -21.67 3.72
CA VAL A 69 26.88 -20.37 4.13
C VAL A 69 26.48 -19.18 3.24
N LEU A 70 26.20 -19.41 1.94
CA LEU A 70 25.72 -18.38 1.02
C LEU A 70 24.25 -17.95 1.23
N ARG A 71 23.40 -18.82 1.78
CA ARG A 71 22.00 -18.49 2.14
C ARG A 71 21.89 -17.85 3.52
N PHE A 72 22.80 -18.14 4.44
CA PHE A 72 22.81 -17.50 5.77
C PHE A 72 22.93 -15.97 5.69
N ASN A 73 23.92 -15.48 4.94
CA ASN A 73 24.09 -14.04 4.72
C ASN A 73 22.91 -13.39 4.01
N ALA A 74 22.14 -14.14 3.20
CA ALA A 74 20.95 -13.63 2.54
C ALA A 74 19.74 -13.58 3.49
N ILE A 75 19.59 -14.58 4.37
CA ILE A 75 18.52 -14.63 5.38
C ILE A 75 18.74 -13.57 6.45
N GLU A 76 19.99 -13.42 6.92
CA GLU A 76 20.35 -12.40 7.91
C GLU A 76 20.09 -11.00 7.37
N ARG A 77 20.56 -10.69 6.15
CA ARG A 77 20.25 -9.43 5.46
C ARG A 77 18.74 -9.22 5.32
N ALA A 78 17.99 -10.22 4.85
CA ALA A 78 16.54 -10.10 4.73
C ALA A 78 15.82 -9.84 6.07
N MET A 79 16.32 -10.38 7.19
CA MET A 79 15.79 -10.09 8.53
C MET A 79 16.14 -8.68 8.98
N THR A 80 17.39 -8.24 8.81
CA THR A 80 17.82 -6.88 9.15
C THR A 80 17.07 -5.83 8.32
N ASP A 81 16.82 -6.10 7.04
CA ASP A 81 16.06 -5.23 6.15
C ASP A 81 14.61 -5.09 6.62
N ARG A 82 13.96 -6.21 7.00
CA ARG A 82 12.59 -6.19 7.54
C ARG A 82 12.48 -5.42 8.86
N LEU A 83 13.45 -5.54 9.75
CA LEU A 83 13.46 -4.76 10.99
C LEU A 83 13.53 -3.26 10.71
N ARG A 84 14.37 -2.83 9.75
CA ARG A 84 14.39 -1.42 9.31
C ARG A 84 13.07 -0.98 8.72
N TYR A 85 12.36 -1.84 7.98
CA TYR A 85 11.03 -1.50 7.45
C TYR A 85 9.99 -1.37 8.54
N VAL A 86 10.05 -2.21 9.57
CA VAL A 86 9.20 -2.10 10.75
C VAL A 86 9.45 -0.78 11.48
N GLU A 87 10.70 -0.43 11.75
CA GLU A 87 11.08 0.84 12.40
C GLU A 87 10.59 2.05 11.58
N ALA A 88 10.88 2.08 10.27
CA ALA A 88 10.42 3.15 9.39
C ALA A 88 8.87 3.21 9.29
N THR A 89 8.18 2.08 9.40
CA THR A 89 6.71 2.06 9.43
C THR A 89 6.18 2.61 10.75
N ILE A 90 6.86 2.38 11.87
CA ILE A 90 6.51 2.96 13.17
C ILE A 90 6.65 4.48 13.12
N ASP A 91 7.72 5.00 12.52
CA ASP A 91 7.89 6.45 12.30
C ASP A 91 6.76 7.04 11.43
N LEU A 92 6.37 6.33 10.37
CA LEU A 92 5.22 6.68 9.55
C LEU A 92 3.91 6.71 10.37
N ILE A 93 3.70 5.75 11.26
CA ILE A 93 2.54 5.71 12.15
C ILE A 93 2.55 6.87 13.15
N HIS A 94 3.72 7.27 13.65
CA HIS A 94 3.85 8.40 14.56
C HIS A 94 3.42 9.73 13.91
N ASP A 95 3.69 9.91 12.62
CA ASP A 95 3.25 11.10 11.87
C ASP A 95 1.74 11.07 11.53
N TYR A 96 1.13 9.88 11.39
CA TYR A 96 -0.28 9.71 11.01
C TYR A 96 -1.10 8.73 11.88
N PRO A 97 -1.17 8.90 13.21
CA PRO A 97 -1.65 7.84 14.11
C PRO A 97 -3.17 7.62 14.11
N ILE A 98 -3.96 8.64 13.74
CA ILE A 98 -5.43 8.56 13.87
C ILE A 98 -6.08 8.04 12.60
N LEU A 99 -5.76 8.66 11.46
CA LEU A 99 -6.40 8.35 10.17
C LEU A 99 -5.50 7.51 9.25
N GLY A 100 -4.21 7.41 9.54
CA GLY A 100 -3.23 6.85 8.62
C GLY A 100 -3.02 7.74 7.39
N VAL A 101 -2.31 7.21 6.40
CA VAL A 101 -2.04 7.87 5.11
C VAL A 101 -3.07 7.56 4.02
N GLY A 102 -4.08 6.74 4.33
CA GLY A 102 -5.06 6.21 3.39
C GLY A 102 -4.68 4.83 2.83
N LEU A 103 -5.71 4.04 2.52
CA LEU A 103 -5.56 2.70 1.93
C LEU A 103 -4.76 2.74 0.63
N SER A 104 -3.86 1.77 0.47
CA SER A 104 -2.95 1.63 -0.68
C SER A 104 -1.98 2.81 -0.88
N ASN A 105 -1.80 3.68 0.12
CA ASN A 105 -0.92 4.83 0.01
C ASN A 105 0.43 4.64 0.71
N PHE A 106 0.65 3.48 1.34
CA PHE A 106 1.89 3.14 2.02
C PHE A 106 3.11 3.29 1.09
N GLU A 107 3.05 2.76 -0.14
CA GLU A 107 4.18 2.81 -1.08
C GLU A 107 4.59 4.25 -1.49
N HIS A 108 3.68 5.22 -1.33
CA HIS A 108 3.92 6.62 -1.63
C HIS A 108 4.41 7.41 -0.41
N ALA A 109 3.93 7.07 0.79
CA ALA A 109 4.31 7.74 2.02
C ALA A 109 5.59 7.18 2.67
N PHE A 110 5.82 5.87 2.54
CA PHE A 110 6.96 5.17 3.14
C PHE A 110 8.35 5.65 2.70
N PRO A 111 8.59 6.06 1.43
CA PRO A 111 9.92 6.47 0.98
C PRO A 111 10.56 7.58 1.84
N LYS A 112 9.75 8.47 2.44
CA LYS A 112 10.20 9.51 3.38
C LYS A 112 10.95 8.95 4.59
N TYR A 113 10.55 7.77 5.07
CA TYR A 113 11.09 7.11 6.26
C TYR A 113 12.10 6.01 5.91
N GLN A 114 12.23 5.67 4.64
CA GLN A 114 13.11 4.61 4.17
C GLN A 114 14.58 4.97 4.45
N SER A 115 15.34 3.98 4.92
CA SER A 115 16.78 4.15 5.16
C SER A 115 17.56 4.32 3.85
N ILE A 116 18.62 5.12 3.90
CA ILE A 116 19.51 5.37 2.75
C ILE A 116 20.19 4.10 2.25
N ILE A 117 20.35 3.10 3.12
CA ILE A 117 20.89 1.77 2.79
C ILE A 117 19.96 1.05 1.80
N ASP A 118 18.66 1.27 1.92
CA ASP A 118 17.62 0.62 1.14
C ASP A 118 17.22 1.41 -0.11
N ARG A 119 17.92 2.50 -0.45
CA ARG A 119 17.56 3.43 -1.55
C ARG A 119 17.33 2.79 -2.93
N GLN A 120 17.86 1.60 -3.18
CA GLN A 120 17.68 0.87 -4.45
C GLN A 120 16.48 -0.08 -4.44
N VAL A 121 15.80 -0.22 -3.31
CA VAL A 121 14.68 -1.14 -3.10
C VAL A 121 13.37 -0.38 -3.14
N THR A 122 12.37 -0.93 -3.84
CA THR A 122 11.00 -0.44 -3.77
C THR A 122 10.26 -1.24 -2.71
N VAL A 123 9.93 -0.59 -1.60
CA VAL A 123 9.13 -1.20 -0.53
C VAL A 123 7.67 -0.83 -0.78
N THR A 124 6.86 -1.82 -1.19
CA THR A 124 5.43 -1.62 -1.46
C THR A 124 4.56 -1.96 -0.24
N HIS A 125 5.09 -2.75 0.69
CA HIS A 125 4.40 -3.17 1.92
C HIS A 125 5.36 -3.20 3.11
N ALA A 126 4.82 -3.00 4.31
CA ALA A 126 5.56 -3.03 5.58
C ALA A 126 6.13 -4.41 5.95
N HIS A 127 5.76 -5.47 5.21
CA HIS A 127 6.01 -6.87 5.60
C HIS A 127 5.47 -7.23 6.99
N ASN A 128 4.41 -6.54 7.39
CA ASN A 128 3.62 -6.77 8.59
C ASN A 128 2.24 -6.16 8.34
N ASP A 129 1.21 -6.99 8.10
CA ASP A 129 -0.14 -6.49 7.79
C ASP A 129 -0.72 -5.65 8.92
N TRP A 130 -0.33 -5.86 10.19
CA TRP A 130 -0.81 -5.04 11.30
C TRP A 130 -0.24 -3.63 11.24
N LEU A 131 1.07 -3.50 11.02
CA LEU A 131 1.71 -2.19 10.85
C LEU A 131 1.26 -1.51 9.56
N GLN A 132 1.07 -2.25 8.48
CA GLN A 132 0.49 -1.74 7.24
C GLN A 132 -0.91 -1.17 7.51
N LEU A 133 -1.77 -1.95 8.16
CA LEU A 133 -3.15 -1.56 8.47
C LEU A 133 -3.19 -0.31 9.35
N TYR A 134 -2.30 -0.22 10.35
CA TYR A 134 -2.15 0.99 11.15
C TYR A 134 -1.68 2.16 10.27
N ALA A 135 -0.58 2.01 9.54
CA ALA A 135 -0.03 3.09 8.71
C ALA A 135 -1.07 3.64 7.72
N GLU A 136 -1.92 2.80 7.14
CA GLU A 136 -2.90 3.21 6.14
C GLU A 136 -4.25 3.69 6.71
N MET A 137 -4.76 3.06 7.78
CA MET A 137 -6.10 3.35 8.33
C MET A 137 -6.07 3.95 9.75
N GLY A 138 -4.88 4.16 10.31
CA GLY A 138 -4.67 4.61 11.67
C GLY A 138 -5.25 3.67 12.72
N ILE A 139 -5.52 4.23 13.90
CA ILE A 139 -6.10 3.49 15.03
C ILE A 139 -7.45 2.84 14.68
N TRP A 140 -8.23 3.43 13.78
CA TRP A 140 -9.53 2.90 13.37
C TRP A 140 -9.42 1.56 12.63
N GLY A 141 -8.38 1.38 11.82
CA GLY A 141 -8.10 0.10 11.16
C GLY A 141 -7.83 -1.01 12.17
N ILE A 142 -6.97 -0.74 13.15
CA ILE A 142 -6.61 -1.69 14.20
C ILE A 142 -7.81 -2.04 15.08
N LEU A 143 -8.56 -1.03 15.54
CA LEU A 143 -9.77 -1.26 16.35
C LEU A 143 -10.82 -2.06 15.59
N GLY A 144 -11.01 -1.78 14.29
CA GLY A 144 -11.90 -2.54 13.44
C GLY A 144 -11.48 -4.01 13.31
N ALA A 145 -10.20 -4.26 12.99
CA ALA A 145 -9.67 -5.61 12.83
C ALA A 145 -9.72 -6.42 14.14
N LEU A 146 -9.25 -5.84 15.25
CA LEU A 146 -9.30 -6.48 16.58
C LEU A 146 -10.73 -6.68 17.06
N GLY A 147 -11.64 -5.74 16.77
CA GLY A 147 -13.06 -5.85 17.08
C GLY A 147 -13.72 -7.04 16.37
N ILE A 148 -13.50 -7.18 15.06
CA ILE A 148 -14.00 -8.31 14.26
C ILE A 148 -13.42 -9.63 14.78
N LEU A 149 -12.11 -9.68 15.02
CA LEU A 149 -11.42 -10.85 15.55
C LEU A 149 -12.00 -11.28 16.91
N PHE A 150 -12.14 -10.32 17.83
CA PHE A 150 -12.68 -10.55 19.17
C PHE A 150 -14.13 -11.05 19.12
N LEU A 151 -15.00 -10.38 18.34
CA LEU A 151 -16.41 -10.76 18.22
C LEU A 151 -16.55 -12.16 17.64
N PHE A 152 -15.81 -12.48 16.57
CA PHE A 152 -15.84 -13.81 15.95
C PHE A 152 -15.43 -14.89 16.95
N ILE A 153 -14.27 -14.73 17.60
CA ILE A 153 -13.76 -15.70 18.57
C ILE A 153 -14.74 -15.86 19.74
N ARG A 154 -15.26 -14.76 20.29
CA ARG A 154 -16.21 -14.77 21.40
C ARG A 154 -17.49 -15.53 21.03
N ILE A 155 -18.08 -15.25 19.87
CA ILE A 155 -19.30 -15.93 19.41
C ILE A 155 -19.05 -17.44 19.30
N ILE A 156 -17.96 -17.82 18.65
CA ILE A 156 -17.62 -19.22 18.46
C ILE A 156 -17.40 -19.92 19.81
N ILE A 157 -16.55 -19.38 20.70
CA ILE A 157 -16.26 -19.94 22.03
C ILE A 157 -17.54 -20.08 22.87
N HIS A 158 -18.41 -19.07 22.87
CA HIS A 158 -19.67 -19.15 23.61
C HIS A 158 -20.52 -20.35 23.18
N ARG A 159 -20.51 -20.67 21.88
CA ARG A 159 -21.24 -21.82 21.32
C ARG A 159 -20.59 -23.17 21.62
N PHE A 160 -19.30 -23.26 21.96
CA PHE A 160 -18.65 -24.54 22.29
C PHE A 160 -19.35 -25.27 23.44
N ARG A 161 -19.89 -24.54 24.42
CA ARG A 161 -20.59 -25.13 25.58
C ARG A 161 -21.95 -25.73 25.22
N MET A 162 -22.59 -25.24 24.15
CA MET A 162 -23.92 -25.65 23.72
C MET A 162 -23.88 -26.75 22.65
N ARG A 163 -22.68 -27.14 22.18
CA ARG A 163 -22.49 -28.01 21.02
C ARG A 163 -21.87 -29.34 21.42
N HIS A 164 -22.54 -30.43 21.04
CA HIS A 164 -22.07 -31.79 21.30
C HIS A 164 -21.54 -32.51 20.07
N SER A 165 -21.94 -32.11 18.85
CA SER A 165 -21.50 -32.73 17.59
C SER A 165 -19.97 -32.58 17.40
N PRO A 166 -19.21 -33.69 17.30
CA PRO A 166 -17.76 -33.64 17.14
C PRO A 166 -17.31 -32.89 15.88
N MET A 167 -18.02 -33.07 14.77
CA MET A 167 -17.69 -32.42 13.50
C MET A 167 -17.87 -30.90 13.57
N ALA A 168 -18.97 -30.43 14.18
CA ALA A 168 -19.24 -29.00 14.30
C ALA A 168 -18.19 -28.28 15.14
N LEU A 169 -17.79 -28.89 16.25
CA LEU A 169 -16.76 -28.36 17.12
C LEU A 169 -15.40 -28.38 16.45
N CYS A 170 -15.08 -29.42 15.69
CA CYS A 170 -13.87 -29.47 14.89
C CYS A 170 -13.82 -28.29 13.91
N LEU A 171 -14.88 -28.10 13.11
CA LEU A 171 -14.96 -26.99 12.16
C LEU A 171 -14.90 -25.60 12.83
N GLY A 172 -15.59 -25.42 13.97
CA GLY A 172 -15.49 -24.17 14.75
C GLY A 172 -14.12 -23.93 15.38
N THR A 173 -13.39 -25.00 15.72
CA THR A 173 -12.01 -24.90 16.23
C THR A 173 -11.06 -24.56 15.08
N VAL A 174 -11.21 -25.21 13.93
CA VAL A 174 -10.42 -24.94 12.72
C VAL A 174 -10.56 -23.48 12.29
N SER A 175 -11.76 -22.90 12.34
CA SER A 175 -11.92 -21.48 12.00
C SER A 175 -11.17 -20.55 12.94
N ILE A 176 -11.21 -20.78 14.26
CA ILE A 176 -10.41 -20.00 15.21
C ILE A 176 -8.90 -20.21 14.96
N ALA A 177 -8.49 -21.46 14.75
CA ALA A 177 -7.09 -21.81 14.55
C ALA A 177 -6.50 -21.14 13.31
N VAL A 178 -7.20 -21.19 12.18
CA VAL A 178 -6.76 -20.54 10.93
C VAL A 178 -6.72 -19.02 11.10
N LEU A 179 -7.72 -18.42 11.74
CA LEU A 179 -7.78 -16.99 11.96
C LEU A 179 -6.61 -16.50 12.83
N ILE A 180 -6.26 -17.23 13.89
CA ILE A 180 -5.12 -16.91 14.76
C ILE A 180 -3.81 -17.18 14.04
N SER A 181 -3.67 -18.29 13.31
CA SER A 181 -2.47 -18.57 12.54
C SER A 181 -2.19 -17.50 11.48
N MET A 182 -3.21 -17.07 10.74
CA MET A 182 -3.06 -15.96 9.79
C MET A 182 -2.71 -14.65 10.50
N SER A 183 -3.38 -14.34 11.62
CA SER A 183 -3.08 -13.14 12.42
C SER A 183 -1.63 -13.09 12.89
N VAL A 184 -1.07 -14.23 13.29
CA VAL A 184 0.33 -14.35 13.71
C VAL A 184 1.28 -14.31 12.50
N HIS A 185 0.92 -14.92 11.38
CA HIS A 185 1.71 -14.84 10.16
C HIS A 185 1.85 -13.40 9.66
N SER A 186 0.75 -12.65 9.72
CA SER A 186 0.64 -11.22 9.41
C SER A 186 1.52 -10.31 10.27
N LEU A 187 2.18 -10.79 11.33
CA LEU A 187 3.19 -10.02 12.08
C LEU A 187 4.55 -9.99 11.37
N TYR A 188 4.82 -10.94 10.48
CA TYR A 188 6.13 -11.13 9.86
C TYR A 188 6.09 -11.10 8.32
N ASP A 189 4.88 -11.05 7.77
CA ASP A 189 4.64 -11.02 6.33
C ASP A 189 3.30 -10.31 6.03
N PHE A 190 2.95 -10.24 4.75
CA PHE A 190 1.75 -9.55 4.26
C PHE A 190 0.74 -10.49 3.55
N PRO A 191 0.37 -11.65 4.15
CA PRO A 191 -0.49 -12.64 3.48
C PRO A 191 -1.88 -12.10 3.11
N MET A 192 -2.39 -11.07 3.80
CA MET A 192 -3.72 -10.52 3.55
C MET A 192 -3.80 -9.70 2.25
N HIS A 193 -2.66 -9.22 1.75
CA HIS A 193 -2.57 -8.52 0.47
C HIS A 193 -2.57 -9.47 -0.73
N ILE A 194 -2.50 -10.79 -0.49
CA ILE A 194 -2.73 -11.82 -1.51
C ILE A 194 -4.21 -12.24 -1.43
N PRO A 195 -5.07 -11.83 -2.38
CA PRO A 195 -6.52 -12.01 -2.26
C PRO A 195 -6.94 -13.47 -2.06
N GLY A 196 -6.22 -14.42 -2.66
CA GLY A 196 -6.49 -15.84 -2.51
C GLY A 196 -6.40 -16.32 -1.05
N ASN A 197 -5.42 -15.82 -0.29
CA ASN A 197 -5.25 -16.20 1.13
C ASN A 197 -6.41 -15.66 1.98
N ALA A 198 -6.76 -14.38 1.78
CA ALA A 198 -7.85 -13.73 2.49
C ALA A 198 -9.20 -14.44 2.21
N LEU A 199 -9.49 -14.75 0.95
CA LEU A 199 -10.73 -15.44 0.56
C LEU A 199 -10.84 -16.85 1.15
N ILE A 200 -9.75 -17.63 1.15
CA ILE A 200 -9.74 -18.97 1.76
C ILE A 200 -9.95 -18.87 3.28
N MET A 201 -9.29 -17.93 3.95
CA MET A 201 -9.49 -17.70 5.38
C MET A 201 -10.94 -17.37 5.69
N ILE A 202 -11.56 -16.44 4.93
CA ILE A 202 -12.97 -16.06 5.09
C ILE A 202 -13.89 -17.27 4.87
N ALA A 203 -13.63 -18.08 3.84
CA ALA A 203 -14.43 -19.27 3.56
C ALA A 203 -14.38 -20.28 4.71
N ILE A 204 -13.19 -20.56 5.25
CA ILE A 204 -13.01 -21.45 6.41
C ILE A 204 -13.74 -20.88 7.64
N CYS A 205 -13.62 -19.57 7.88
CA CYS A 205 -14.32 -18.91 8.97
C CYS A 205 -15.85 -18.99 8.83
N ALA A 206 -16.37 -18.79 7.62
CA ALA A 206 -17.80 -18.89 7.33
C ALA A 206 -18.33 -20.32 7.54
N VAL A 207 -17.60 -21.34 7.08
CA VAL A 207 -17.97 -22.75 7.29
C VAL A 207 -17.95 -23.11 8.78
N GLY A 208 -16.90 -22.72 9.52
CA GLY A 208 -16.81 -22.94 10.96
C GLY A 208 -17.93 -22.23 11.72
N PHE A 209 -18.24 -21.00 11.34
CA PHE A 209 -19.35 -20.23 11.90
C PHE A 209 -20.69 -20.94 11.69
N GLN A 210 -21.00 -21.38 10.47
CA GLN A 210 -22.25 -22.09 10.18
C GLN A 210 -22.32 -23.44 10.91
N ALA A 211 -21.23 -24.20 10.95
CA ALA A 211 -21.18 -25.48 11.64
C ALA A 211 -21.49 -25.37 13.14
N MET A 212 -21.07 -24.27 13.77
CA MET A 212 -21.37 -23.98 15.18
C MET A 212 -22.82 -23.57 15.42
N HIS A 213 -23.52 -23.08 14.39
CA HIS A 213 -24.92 -22.65 14.48
C HIS A 213 -25.92 -23.71 14.00
N LEU A 214 -25.56 -24.71 13.21
CA LEU A 214 -26.51 -25.72 12.72
C LEU A 214 -26.72 -26.89 13.70
N ILE A 215 -27.89 -27.03 14.33
CA ILE A 215 -28.29 -28.22 15.10
C ILE A 215 -29.08 -29.20 14.22
N LYS A 216 -28.65 -30.46 14.18
CA LYS A 216 -29.43 -31.53 13.56
C LYS A 216 -30.61 -31.93 14.47
N HIS A 217 -31.85 -31.79 14.00
CA HIS A 217 -33.07 -32.17 14.74
C HIS A 217 -34.07 -32.87 13.80
N ASN A 218 -34.38 -34.15 14.04
CA ASN A 218 -35.31 -34.97 13.23
C ASN A 218 -35.10 -34.88 11.71
N LYS A 219 -33.97 -35.39 11.22
CA LYS A 219 -33.56 -35.43 9.78
C LYS A 219 -33.48 -34.07 9.07
N ARG A 220 -33.70 -32.94 9.76
CA ARG A 220 -33.54 -31.58 9.24
C ARG A 220 -32.53 -30.81 10.09
N ASP A 221 -31.75 -29.95 9.45
CA ASP A 221 -30.87 -29.02 10.15
C ASP A 221 -31.68 -27.79 10.58
N LYS A 222 -31.70 -27.50 11.88
CA LYS A 222 -32.22 -26.26 12.46
C LYS A 222 -31.05 -25.34 12.74
N SER A 223 -31.07 -24.12 12.19
CA SER A 223 -30.09 -23.10 12.57
C SER A 223 -30.41 -22.51 13.94
N LEU A 224 -29.39 -22.30 14.75
CA LEU A 224 -29.39 -21.54 16.00
C LEU A 224 -29.25 -20.04 15.79
N LEU A 225 -28.94 -19.61 14.56
CA LEU A 225 -29.04 -18.20 14.23
C LEU A 225 -30.51 -17.85 14.31
N ALA A 226 -30.83 -16.93 15.22
CA ALA A 226 -32.04 -16.16 15.09
C ALA A 226 -31.90 -15.40 13.78
N PHE A 227 -32.58 -15.88 12.74
CA PHE A 227 -32.71 -15.14 11.51
C PHE A 227 -33.99 -14.34 11.67
N ASP A 228 -33.84 -13.02 11.75
CA ASP A 228 -34.97 -12.15 11.53
C ASP A 228 -35.33 -12.27 10.05
N ILE A 229 -36.40 -12.99 9.77
CA ILE A 229 -36.97 -13.02 8.42
C ILE A 229 -37.59 -11.65 8.24
N ILE A 230 -36.91 -10.80 7.48
CA ILE A 230 -37.45 -9.51 7.06
C ILE A 230 -38.27 -9.79 5.80
N PRO A 231 -39.61 -9.95 5.87
CA PRO A 231 -40.39 -10.23 4.68
C PRO A 231 -40.23 -9.08 3.67
N LEU A 232 -40.32 -9.43 2.37
CA LEU A 232 -40.50 -8.48 1.27
C LEU A 232 -41.90 -7.86 1.36
N SER A 233 -42.10 -7.05 2.40
CA SER A 233 -43.35 -6.37 2.71
C SER A 233 -43.16 -4.86 2.61
N VAL A 234 -44.26 -4.13 2.39
CA VAL A 234 -44.27 -2.67 2.25
C VAL A 234 -43.62 -1.98 3.45
N LYS A 235 -43.77 -2.54 4.66
CA LYS A 235 -43.20 -2.00 5.90
C LYS A 235 -41.67 -2.06 5.97
N ASN A 236 -41.05 -3.01 5.25
CA ASN A 236 -39.61 -3.23 5.26
C ASN A 236 -38.90 -2.66 4.02
N ILE A 237 -39.64 -1.97 3.14
CA ILE A 237 -39.07 -1.31 1.96
C ILE A 237 -37.82 -0.48 2.29
N PRO A 238 -37.76 0.32 3.38
CA PRO A 238 -36.57 1.11 3.69
C PRO A 238 -35.30 0.26 3.89
N ILE A 239 -35.42 -0.89 4.55
CA ILE A 239 -34.29 -1.80 4.82
C ILE A 239 -33.82 -2.44 3.51
N TRP A 240 -34.75 -2.89 2.67
CA TRP A 240 -34.42 -3.48 1.38
C TRP A 240 -33.82 -2.45 0.42
N LEU A 241 -34.33 -1.21 0.41
CA LEU A 241 -33.74 -0.11 -0.34
C LEU A 241 -32.33 0.22 0.14
N LEU A 242 -32.07 0.20 1.45
CA LEU A 242 -30.73 0.40 1.99
C LEU A 242 -29.78 -0.73 1.56
N PHE A 243 -30.20 -1.99 1.73
CA PHE A 243 -29.38 -3.15 1.37
C PHE A 243 -29.08 -3.19 -0.13
N TRP A 244 -30.11 -3.12 -0.97
CA TRP A 244 -29.94 -3.13 -2.43
C TRP A 244 -29.25 -1.87 -2.93
N GLY A 245 -29.51 -0.72 -2.32
CA GLY A 245 -28.80 0.52 -2.61
C GLY A 245 -27.30 0.38 -2.32
N THR A 246 -26.93 -0.26 -1.20
CA THR A 246 -25.52 -0.52 -0.85
C THR A 246 -24.87 -1.51 -1.82
N MET A 247 -25.53 -2.65 -2.10
CA MET A 247 -25.04 -3.65 -3.05
C MET A 247 -24.89 -3.07 -4.46
N PHE A 248 -25.89 -2.30 -4.91
CA PHE A 248 -25.87 -1.62 -6.20
C PHE A 248 -24.75 -0.58 -6.25
N THR A 249 -24.55 0.20 -5.19
CA THR A 249 -23.46 1.18 -5.11
C THR A 249 -22.10 0.50 -5.20
N LEU A 250 -21.88 -0.59 -4.45
CA LEU A 250 -20.62 -1.34 -4.51
C LEU A 250 -20.39 -1.91 -5.91
N PHE A 251 -21.38 -2.60 -6.47
CA PHE A 251 -21.31 -3.15 -7.83
C PHE A 251 -21.04 -2.07 -8.87
N PHE A 252 -21.71 -0.92 -8.75
CA PHE A 252 -21.57 0.19 -9.68
C PHE A 252 -20.17 0.82 -9.58
N VAL A 253 -19.66 1.10 -8.37
CA VAL A 253 -18.32 1.65 -8.15
C VAL A 253 -17.25 0.70 -8.71
N THR A 254 -17.32 -0.59 -8.41
CA THR A 254 -16.33 -1.57 -8.90
C THR A 254 -16.38 -1.72 -10.41
N THR A 255 -17.58 -1.75 -11.00
CA THR A 255 -17.76 -1.88 -12.45
C THR A 255 -17.26 -0.64 -13.17
N ARG A 256 -17.53 0.55 -12.63
CA ARG A 256 -17.03 1.83 -13.18
C ARG A 256 -15.51 1.88 -13.20
N HIS A 257 -14.86 1.52 -12.09
CA HIS A 257 -13.41 1.46 -12.02
C HIS A 257 -12.84 0.43 -13.01
N PHE A 258 -13.43 -0.76 -13.08
CA PHE A 258 -13.03 -1.79 -14.05
C PHE A 258 -13.13 -1.29 -15.50
N ILE A 259 -14.23 -0.63 -15.86
CA ILE A 259 -14.40 -0.03 -17.20
C ILE A 259 -13.36 1.08 -17.44
N ALA A 260 -13.07 1.92 -16.44
CA ALA A 260 -12.04 2.96 -16.57
C ALA A 260 -10.65 2.36 -16.88
N GLU A 261 -10.26 1.28 -16.20
CA GLU A 261 -9.01 0.55 -16.46
C GLU A 261 -8.93 -0.02 -17.88
N THR A 262 -10.06 -0.33 -18.53
CA THR A 262 -10.04 -0.77 -19.94
C THR A 262 -9.61 0.34 -20.91
N TYR A 263 -9.82 1.61 -20.55
CA TYR A 263 -9.41 2.78 -21.35
C TYR A 263 -8.03 3.30 -20.98
N CYS A 264 -7.70 3.32 -19.68
CA CYS A 264 -6.44 3.81 -19.17
C CYS A 264 -5.93 2.86 -18.08
N ASN A 265 -5.02 1.95 -18.45
CA ASN A 265 -4.47 1.00 -17.50
C ASN A 265 -3.53 1.72 -16.52
N THR A 266 -3.78 1.58 -15.22
CA THR A 266 -2.92 2.14 -14.15
C THR A 266 -2.34 1.08 -13.22
N VAL A 267 -2.89 -0.13 -13.24
CA VAL A 267 -2.44 -1.22 -12.37
C VAL A 267 -1.22 -1.92 -12.99
N PRO A 268 -0.09 -2.03 -12.27
CA PRO A 268 1.06 -2.80 -12.72
C PRO A 268 0.71 -4.30 -12.78
N ASN A 269 1.28 -5.04 -13.73
CA ASN A 269 1.08 -6.48 -13.88
C ASN A 269 -0.39 -6.92 -14.07
N THR A 270 -1.23 -6.05 -14.63
CA THR A 270 -2.58 -6.43 -15.03
C THR A 270 -2.56 -7.56 -16.07
N THR A 271 -3.56 -8.42 -16.03
CA THR A 271 -3.81 -9.42 -17.07
C THR A 271 -4.32 -8.80 -18.37
N LEU A 272 -4.71 -7.52 -18.34
CA LEU A 272 -5.11 -6.74 -19.51
C LEU A 272 -3.88 -6.16 -20.22
N TYR A 273 -3.39 -6.80 -21.27
CA TYR A 273 -2.29 -6.27 -22.09
C TYR A 273 -2.75 -5.04 -22.89
N ARG A 274 -2.53 -3.83 -22.33
CA ARG A 274 -2.97 -2.54 -22.90
C ARG A 274 -1.81 -1.55 -22.99
N ASN A 275 -1.97 -0.56 -23.87
CA ASN A 275 -1.01 0.52 -24.05
C ASN A 275 -0.81 1.29 -22.74
N GLN A 276 0.44 1.40 -22.28
CA GLN A 276 0.79 2.12 -21.05
C GLN A 276 0.63 3.64 -21.17
N ASN A 277 0.69 4.16 -22.41
CA ASN A 277 0.55 5.57 -22.78
C ASN A 277 -0.70 5.78 -23.67
N PRO A 278 -1.91 5.70 -23.09
CA PRO A 278 -3.16 5.94 -23.82
C PRO A 278 -3.26 7.39 -24.32
N GLN A 279 -3.99 7.59 -25.41
CA GLN A 279 -4.27 8.93 -25.96
C GLN A 279 -5.18 9.73 -25.02
N ILE A 280 -5.14 11.07 -25.13
CA ILE A 280 -5.92 12.02 -24.32
C ILE A 280 -7.41 11.63 -24.24
N GLY A 281 -8.04 11.31 -25.37
CA GLY A 281 -9.46 10.95 -25.41
C GLY A 281 -9.80 9.66 -24.65
N ALA A 282 -8.89 8.70 -24.60
CA ALA A 282 -9.08 7.48 -23.81
C ALA A 282 -8.93 7.76 -22.31
N ILE A 283 -7.97 8.61 -21.93
CA ILE A 283 -7.79 9.02 -20.53
C ILE A 283 -9.01 9.81 -20.03
N GLN A 284 -9.53 10.72 -20.85
CA GLN A 284 -10.75 11.46 -20.52
C GLN A 284 -11.95 10.52 -20.33
N LYS A 285 -12.11 9.51 -21.18
CA LYS A 285 -13.13 8.46 -20.98
C LYS A 285 -12.92 7.71 -19.66
N ALA A 286 -11.68 7.35 -19.32
CA ALA A 286 -11.38 6.72 -18.03
C ALA A 286 -11.80 7.61 -16.85
N ILE A 287 -11.48 8.90 -16.89
CA ILE A 287 -11.85 9.88 -15.85
C ILE A 287 -13.38 10.05 -15.73
N LEU A 288 -14.11 10.00 -16.85
CA LEU A 288 -15.58 10.04 -16.83
C LEU A 288 -16.16 8.81 -16.10
N TRP A 289 -15.57 7.64 -16.30
CA TRP A 289 -15.95 6.42 -15.62
C TRP A 289 -15.53 6.42 -14.16
N ASP A 290 -14.28 6.72 -13.85
CA ASP A 290 -13.74 6.81 -12.50
C ASP A 290 -12.80 8.02 -12.38
N SER A 291 -13.31 9.09 -11.79
CA SER A 291 -12.52 10.29 -11.55
C SER A 291 -11.72 10.24 -10.25
N SER A 292 -11.88 9.19 -9.42
CA SER A 292 -11.26 9.10 -8.10
C SER A 292 -9.78 8.69 -8.16
N ASN A 293 -9.37 7.96 -9.21
CA ASN A 293 -8.01 7.53 -9.39
C ASN A 293 -7.08 8.71 -9.79
N PRO A 294 -6.06 9.07 -8.98
CA PRO A 294 -5.15 10.18 -9.26
C PRO A 294 -4.28 9.94 -10.50
N VAL A 295 -3.98 8.68 -10.84
CA VAL A 295 -3.03 8.34 -11.91
C VAL A 295 -3.60 8.69 -13.27
N TYR A 296 -4.92 8.62 -13.47
CA TYR A 296 -5.54 9.06 -14.73
C TYR A 296 -5.30 10.55 -14.97
N TRP A 297 -5.48 11.37 -13.95
CA TRP A 297 -5.25 12.81 -14.01
C TRP A 297 -3.78 13.13 -14.26
N TYR A 298 -2.87 12.40 -13.62
CA TYR A 298 -1.45 12.55 -13.87
C TYR A 298 -1.05 12.17 -15.31
N LYS A 299 -1.57 11.06 -15.83
CA LYS A 299 -1.36 10.66 -17.23
C LYS A 299 -1.93 11.67 -18.21
N LEU A 300 -3.10 12.25 -17.90
CA LEU A 300 -3.71 13.32 -18.70
C LEU A 300 -2.78 14.56 -18.75
N ALA A 301 -2.24 14.97 -17.61
CA ALA A 301 -1.28 16.07 -17.53
C ALA A 301 -0.04 15.78 -18.38
N TRP A 302 0.51 14.56 -18.31
CA TRP A 302 1.66 14.15 -19.14
C TRP A 302 1.39 14.22 -20.63
N GLN A 303 0.23 13.76 -21.09
CA GLN A 303 -0.15 13.84 -22.51
C GLN A 303 -0.33 15.29 -22.95
N HIS A 304 -0.91 16.15 -22.11
CA HIS A 304 -1.00 17.58 -22.40
C HIS A 304 0.37 18.27 -22.39
N ILE A 305 1.29 17.90 -21.50
CA ILE A 305 2.68 18.39 -21.50
C ILE A 305 3.36 18.01 -22.81
N ALA A 306 3.22 16.75 -23.24
CA ALA A 306 3.80 16.27 -24.50
C ALA A 306 3.26 17.06 -25.70
N TYR A 307 1.95 17.28 -25.75
CA TYR A 307 1.32 18.09 -26.79
C TYR A 307 1.73 19.57 -26.75
N ARG A 308 1.75 20.19 -25.57
CA ARG A 308 2.21 21.57 -25.42
C ARG A 308 3.65 21.74 -25.90
N ASN A 309 4.52 20.77 -25.64
CA ASN A 309 5.92 20.83 -26.08
C ASN A 309 6.09 20.75 -27.61
N THR A 310 5.04 20.37 -28.37
CA THR A 310 5.05 20.49 -29.84
C THR A 310 4.59 21.86 -30.33
N LEU A 311 4.01 22.69 -29.47
CA LEU A 311 3.55 24.04 -29.81
C LEU A 311 4.67 25.05 -29.58
N SER A 312 4.85 25.98 -30.52
CA SER A 312 5.70 27.15 -30.33
C SER A 312 5.01 28.14 -29.39
N GLU A 313 5.69 28.54 -28.32
CA GLU A 313 5.15 29.48 -27.32
C GLU A 313 4.89 30.88 -27.92
N SER A 314 5.66 31.29 -28.94
CA SER A 314 5.50 32.59 -29.59
C SER A 314 4.40 32.61 -30.66
N GLU A 315 4.29 31.55 -31.46
CA GLU A 315 3.33 31.50 -32.59
C GLU A 315 1.92 31.10 -32.12
N ASN A 316 1.84 30.15 -31.19
CA ASN A 316 0.58 29.57 -30.72
C ASN A 316 0.28 29.95 -29.27
N ALA A 317 0.61 31.17 -28.85
CA ALA A 317 0.54 31.61 -27.45
C ALA A 317 -0.82 31.35 -26.78
N LYS A 318 -1.94 31.65 -27.46
CA LYS A 318 -3.29 31.42 -26.91
C LYS A 318 -3.57 29.94 -26.67
N GLU A 319 -3.21 29.08 -27.62
CA GLU A 319 -3.41 27.64 -27.51
C GLU A 319 -2.47 27.05 -26.44
N TRP A 320 -1.23 27.51 -26.40
CA TRP A 320 -0.25 27.13 -25.38
C TRP A 320 -0.78 27.41 -23.97
N ILE A 321 -1.31 28.63 -23.73
CA ILE A 321 -1.89 29.01 -22.43
C ILE A 321 -3.10 28.12 -22.09
N ALA A 322 -3.99 27.88 -23.04
CA ALA A 322 -5.15 27.02 -22.82
C ALA A 322 -4.76 25.57 -22.48
N VAL A 323 -3.70 25.03 -23.09
CA VAL A 323 -3.16 23.71 -22.73
C VAL A 323 -2.47 23.75 -21.37
N GLN A 324 -1.75 24.83 -21.06
CA GLN A 324 -1.09 25.03 -19.77
C GLN A 324 -2.08 25.01 -18.59
N GLU A 325 -3.24 25.64 -18.74
CA GLU A 325 -4.30 25.61 -17.73
C GLU A 325 -4.86 24.19 -17.53
N LYS A 326 -5.05 23.43 -18.62
CA LYS A 326 -5.48 22.02 -18.54
C LYS A 326 -4.47 21.13 -17.82
N ILE A 327 -3.17 21.36 -18.03
CA ILE A 327 -2.08 20.64 -17.32
C ILE A 327 -2.16 20.91 -15.83
N VAL A 328 -2.25 22.19 -15.44
CA VAL A 328 -2.32 22.60 -14.02
C VAL A 328 -3.55 22.01 -13.36
N TYR A 329 -4.73 22.12 -14.00
CA TYR A 329 -5.96 21.53 -13.49
C TYR A 329 -5.84 20.02 -13.27
N ALA A 330 -5.30 19.29 -14.25
CA ALA A 330 -5.12 17.84 -14.12
C ALA A 330 -4.15 17.47 -12.98
N LEU A 331 -3.06 18.22 -12.80
CA LEU A 331 -2.12 18.01 -11.70
C LEU A 331 -2.72 18.36 -10.33
N GLU A 332 -3.52 19.41 -10.23
CA GLU A 332 -4.28 19.74 -9.02
C GLU A 332 -5.23 18.61 -8.62
N GLN A 333 -5.94 18.01 -9.60
CA GLN A 333 -6.79 16.85 -9.35
C GLN A 333 -5.98 15.63 -8.89
N ALA A 334 -4.80 15.39 -9.46
CA ALA A 334 -3.92 14.30 -9.02
C ALA A 334 -3.46 14.50 -7.57
N VAL A 335 -2.99 15.70 -7.22
CA VAL A 335 -2.56 16.07 -5.86
C VAL A 335 -3.70 15.98 -4.85
N ALA A 336 -4.90 16.45 -5.22
CA ALA A 336 -6.07 16.41 -4.34
C ALA A 336 -6.49 14.98 -3.99
N LYS A 337 -6.28 14.03 -4.90
CA LYS A 337 -6.69 12.62 -4.75
C LYS A 337 -5.62 11.77 -4.09
N ASN A 338 -4.34 12.06 -4.33
CA ASN A 338 -3.23 11.46 -3.58
C ASN A 338 -2.16 12.51 -3.28
N PRO A 339 -2.18 13.11 -2.08
CA PRO A 339 -1.20 14.12 -1.69
C PRO A 339 0.15 13.53 -1.25
N CYS A 340 0.27 12.22 -1.06
CA CYS A 340 1.50 11.59 -0.56
C CYS A 340 2.52 11.31 -1.66
N TYR A 341 2.13 11.43 -2.94
CA TYR A 341 3.05 11.16 -4.03
C TYR A 341 3.82 12.42 -4.46
N ALA A 342 5.13 12.43 -4.18
CA ALA A 342 6.01 13.58 -4.38
C ALA A 342 6.01 14.13 -5.81
N GLU A 343 6.03 13.24 -6.81
CA GLU A 343 6.14 13.61 -8.22
C GLU A 343 4.96 14.49 -8.68
N TYR A 344 3.74 14.28 -8.15
CA TYR A 344 2.61 15.15 -8.49
C TYR A 344 2.86 16.59 -8.06
N HIS A 345 3.43 16.80 -6.87
CA HIS A 345 3.78 18.11 -6.37
C HIS A 345 4.99 18.72 -7.10
N ILE A 346 5.97 17.92 -7.50
CA ILE A 346 7.12 18.39 -8.29
C ILE A 346 6.62 18.94 -9.62
N ARG A 347 5.83 18.14 -10.35
CA ARG A 347 5.27 18.55 -11.64
C ARG A 347 4.35 19.75 -11.48
N LEU A 348 3.44 19.73 -10.50
CA LEU A 348 2.55 20.85 -10.25
C LEU A 348 3.34 22.13 -9.92
N GLY A 349 4.41 22.04 -9.13
CA GLY A 349 5.27 23.18 -8.79
C GLY A 349 5.98 23.81 -9.99
N TRP A 350 6.54 22.99 -10.88
CA TRP A 350 7.16 23.45 -12.14
C TRP A 350 6.14 24.02 -13.11
N GLU A 351 4.99 23.36 -13.24
CA GLU A 351 3.92 23.86 -14.09
C GLU A 351 3.38 25.16 -13.50
N TYR A 352 3.25 25.26 -12.16
CA TYR A 352 3.08 26.47 -11.34
C TYR A 352 4.21 27.50 -11.42
N HIS A 353 5.34 27.17 -12.03
CA HIS A 353 6.29 28.18 -12.46
C HIS A 353 6.03 28.64 -13.90
N ARG A 354 5.56 27.81 -14.84
CA ARG A 354 5.41 28.23 -16.26
C ARG A 354 4.29 29.26 -16.55
N LEU A 355 3.02 28.97 -16.28
CA LEU A 355 1.88 29.92 -16.44
C LEU A 355 2.05 31.29 -15.74
N HIS A 356 2.91 31.46 -14.71
CA HIS A 356 3.00 32.75 -14.00
C HIS A 356 3.49 33.88 -14.91
N PHE A 357 4.24 33.54 -15.96
CA PHE A 357 4.67 34.49 -16.98
C PHE A 357 3.49 35.05 -17.78
N HIS A 358 2.40 34.28 -17.88
CA HIS A 358 1.19 34.59 -18.64
C HIS A 358 0.06 35.18 -17.78
N GLU A 359 0.25 35.27 -16.46
CA GLU A 359 -0.72 35.87 -15.54
C GLU A 359 -0.56 37.39 -15.40
N LYS A 360 -1.69 38.05 -15.08
CA LYS A 360 -1.74 39.46 -14.71
C LYS A 360 -0.87 39.71 -13.46
N ALA A 361 -0.31 40.92 -13.34
CA ALA A 361 0.61 41.28 -12.26
C ALA A 361 0.06 40.98 -10.85
N GLU A 362 -1.25 41.14 -10.64
CA GLU A 362 -1.92 40.88 -9.35
C GLU A 362 -1.94 39.39 -8.96
N GLN A 363 -2.05 38.49 -9.94
CA GLN A 363 -2.14 37.03 -9.70
C GLN A 363 -0.76 36.36 -9.73
N ARG A 364 0.19 36.94 -10.46
CA ARG A 364 1.56 36.43 -10.64
C ARG A 364 2.23 36.03 -9.32
N GLN A 365 2.11 36.85 -8.28
CA GLN A 365 2.73 36.55 -6.98
C GLN A 365 2.07 35.34 -6.31
N LYS A 366 0.73 35.25 -6.34
CA LYS A 366 -0.01 34.09 -5.81
C LYS A 366 0.42 32.79 -6.48
N ARG A 367 0.64 32.85 -7.79
CA ARG A 367 1.13 31.75 -8.62
C ARG A 367 2.54 31.30 -8.24
N ILE A 368 3.44 32.27 -8.04
CA ILE A 368 4.80 32.01 -7.54
C ILE A 368 4.74 31.34 -6.16
N ASP A 369 3.87 31.81 -5.27
CA ASP A 369 3.75 31.25 -3.94
C ASP A 369 3.16 29.84 -3.98
N ALA A 370 2.16 29.58 -4.82
CA ALA A 370 1.60 28.24 -5.06
C ALA A 370 2.66 27.26 -5.60
N SER A 371 3.48 27.71 -6.55
CA SER A 371 4.64 26.97 -7.07
C SER A 371 5.60 26.56 -5.95
N ASN A 372 6.01 27.52 -5.13
CA ASN A 372 6.93 27.29 -4.02
C ASN A 372 6.32 26.35 -2.96
N ILE A 373 5.04 26.50 -2.63
CA ILE A 373 4.33 25.64 -1.69
C ILE A 373 4.29 24.20 -2.23
N SER A 374 4.00 24.01 -3.51
CA SER A 374 3.94 22.69 -4.12
C SER A 374 5.30 21.99 -4.04
N ILE A 375 6.40 22.65 -4.41
CA ILE A 375 7.75 22.07 -4.29
C ILE A 375 8.14 21.79 -2.83
N LYS A 376 7.74 22.64 -1.87
CA LYS A 376 7.96 22.35 -0.44
C LYS A 376 7.21 21.11 0.02
N ARG A 377 5.97 20.92 -0.44
CA ARG A 377 5.19 19.71 -0.17
C ARG A 377 5.88 18.49 -0.77
N ALA A 378 6.35 18.57 -2.02
CA ALA A 378 7.15 17.51 -2.63
C ALA A 378 8.36 17.14 -1.76
N ALA A 379 9.13 18.11 -1.29
CA ALA A 379 10.29 17.86 -0.43
C ALA A 379 9.92 17.19 0.91
N SER A 380 8.71 17.44 1.44
CA SER A 380 8.25 16.81 2.69
C SER A 380 7.85 15.34 2.56
N VAL A 381 7.50 14.89 1.34
CA VAL A 381 7.13 13.50 1.04
C VAL A 381 8.18 12.75 0.21
N CYS A 382 9.13 13.48 -0.39
CA CYS A 382 10.23 12.91 -1.16
C CYS A 382 11.10 12.01 -0.27
N GLY A 383 11.32 10.78 -0.72
CA GLY A 383 12.14 9.81 -0.03
C GLY A 383 13.56 9.70 -0.55
N VAL A 384 14.35 8.85 0.11
CA VAL A 384 15.76 8.59 -0.27
C VAL A 384 15.95 7.71 -1.51
N LYS A 385 14.85 7.18 -2.05
CA LYS A 385 14.84 6.22 -3.16
C LYS A 385 15.09 6.89 -4.51
N ASP A 386 14.38 7.99 -4.77
CA ASP A 386 14.29 8.57 -6.10
C ASP A 386 15.12 9.85 -6.20
N TYR A 387 16.39 9.69 -6.58
CA TYR A 387 17.28 10.82 -6.76
C TYR A 387 16.79 11.79 -7.84
N HIS A 388 15.93 11.35 -8.77
CA HIS A 388 15.34 12.27 -9.76
C HIS A 388 14.43 13.28 -9.09
N GLN A 389 13.67 12.89 -8.06
CA GLN A 389 12.81 13.81 -7.32
C GLN A 389 13.65 14.87 -6.60
N HIS A 390 14.73 14.46 -5.92
CA HIS A 390 15.66 15.42 -5.31
C HIS A 390 16.34 16.32 -6.34
N MET A 391 16.70 15.80 -7.52
CA MET A 391 17.28 16.59 -8.60
C MET A 391 16.31 17.68 -9.06
N GLU A 392 15.05 17.34 -9.32
CA GLU A 392 14.04 18.30 -9.77
C GLU A 392 13.75 19.37 -8.72
N ILE A 393 13.67 18.99 -7.44
CA ILE A 393 13.51 19.92 -6.33
C ILE A 393 14.74 20.85 -6.22
N ALA A 394 15.95 20.30 -6.31
CA ALA A 394 17.18 21.08 -6.28
C ALA A 394 17.26 22.08 -7.44
N ASN A 395 16.97 21.62 -8.66
CA ASN A 395 16.94 22.45 -9.87
C ASN A 395 15.95 23.61 -9.74
N PHE A 396 14.78 23.35 -9.14
CA PHE A 396 13.78 24.38 -8.90
C PHE A 396 14.29 25.45 -7.93
N TRP A 397 14.86 25.04 -6.79
CA TRP A 397 15.37 25.99 -5.79
C TRP A 397 16.62 26.72 -6.25
N ASN A 398 17.47 26.07 -7.06
CA ASN A 398 18.60 26.71 -7.71
C ASN A 398 18.14 27.87 -8.62
N MET A 399 17.21 27.58 -9.54
CA MET A 399 16.58 28.60 -10.39
C MET A 399 15.96 29.73 -9.56
N ARG A 400 15.22 29.41 -8.49
CA ARG A 400 14.63 30.43 -7.60
C ARG A 400 15.69 31.26 -6.86
N SER A 401 16.81 30.67 -6.47
CA SER A 401 17.89 31.37 -5.79
C SER A 401 18.57 32.39 -6.70
N ALA A 402 18.76 32.06 -7.98
CA ALA A 402 19.39 32.94 -8.95
C ALA A 402 18.46 34.07 -9.44
N THR A 403 17.14 33.84 -9.46
CA THR A 403 16.17 34.77 -10.06
C THR A 403 15.46 35.70 -9.06
N HIS A 404 15.55 35.43 -7.75
CA HIS A 404 14.80 36.20 -6.74
C HIS A 404 15.47 37.55 -6.43
N GLN A 405 14.70 38.63 -6.26
CA GLN A 405 15.25 39.98 -6.05
C GLN A 405 15.92 40.19 -4.67
N LYS A 406 15.37 39.61 -3.60
CA LYS A 406 15.90 39.77 -2.23
C LYS A 406 17.03 38.80 -1.91
N LEU A 407 18.22 39.31 -1.59
CA LEU A 407 19.42 38.54 -1.24
C LEU A 407 19.21 37.54 -0.09
N SER A 408 18.43 37.90 0.94
CA SER A 408 18.12 37.00 2.06
C SER A 408 17.37 35.74 1.62
N LYS A 409 16.47 35.88 0.63
CA LYS A 409 15.72 34.76 0.04
C LYS A 409 16.57 33.95 -0.93
N GLN A 410 17.44 34.59 -1.70
CA GLN A 410 18.41 33.88 -2.55
C GLN A 410 19.25 32.91 -1.71
N LYS A 411 19.85 33.38 -0.61
CA LYS A 411 20.62 32.54 0.32
C LYS A 411 19.80 31.40 0.93
N GLN A 412 18.52 31.66 1.26
CA GLN A 412 17.63 30.63 1.80
C GLN A 412 17.36 29.52 0.77
N TYR A 413 17.03 29.89 -0.46
CA TYR A 413 16.73 28.93 -1.53
C TYR A 413 17.97 28.16 -1.98
N TRP A 414 19.12 28.82 -2.03
CA TRP A 414 20.40 28.18 -2.33
C TRP A 414 20.72 27.06 -1.34
N LYS A 415 20.57 27.32 -0.03
CA LYS A 415 20.78 26.29 1.00
C LYS A 415 19.89 25.06 0.79
N ILE A 416 18.62 25.26 0.40
CA ILE A 416 17.70 24.16 0.11
C ILE A 416 18.16 23.39 -1.13
N ALA A 417 18.54 24.09 -2.21
CA ALA A 417 19.04 23.47 -3.43
C ALA A 417 20.28 22.60 -3.17
N VAL A 418 21.28 23.15 -2.46
CA VAL A 418 22.50 22.45 -2.06
C VAL A 418 22.19 21.18 -1.26
N SER A 419 21.26 21.27 -0.29
CA SER A 419 20.89 20.10 0.53
C SER A 419 20.34 18.95 -0.33
N HIS A 420 19.52 19.26 -1.33
CA HIS A 420 18.97 18.25 -2.24
C HIS A 420 19.99 17.76 -3.27
N TYR A 421 20.87 18.62 -3.79
CA TYR A 421 21.97 18.17 -4.65
C TYR A 421 22.91 17.20 -3.93
N ARG A 422 23.21 17.44 -2.63
CA ARG A 422 23.98 16.50 -1.82
C ARG A 422 23.25 15.16 -1.66
N GLN A 423 21.93 15.15 -1.45
CA GLN A 423 21.15 13.91 -1.45
C GLN A 423 21.24 13.16 -2.78
N VAL A 424 21.21 13.87 -3.91
CA VAL A 424 21.41 13.27 -5.24
C VAL A 424 22.80 12.62 -5.35
N LEU A 425 23.85 13.29 -4.88
CA LEU A 425 25.22 12.76 -4.94
C LEU A 425 25.40 11.51 -4.04
N ILE A 426 24.75 11.50 -2.89
CA ILE A 426 24.73 10.33 -1.98
C ILE A 426 24.03 9.14 -2.65
N GLN A 427 22.90 9.38 -3.33
CA GLN A 427 22.07 8.33 -3.94
C GLN A 427 22.60 7.85 -5.29
N CYS A 428 23.17 8.76 -6.09
CA CYS A 428 23.76 8.52 -7.40
C CYS A 428 25.21 9.03 -7.45
N PRO A 429 26.20 8.25 -6.96
CA PRO A 429 27.61 8.65 -6.98
C PRO A 429 28.24 8.60 -8.38
N ARG A 430 27.45 8.37 -9.44
CA ARG A 430 27.93 8.22 -10.81
C ARG A 430 28.31 9.58 -11.39
N GLN A 431 29.36 9.58 -12.23
CA GLN A 431 29.81 10.79 -12.94
C GLN A 431 28.71 11.46 -13.77
N ARG A 432 27.73 10.69 -14.27
CA ARG A 432 26.58 11.22 -15.00
C ARG A 432 25.72 12.17 -14.15
N CYS A 433 25.50 11.85 -12.88
CA CYS A 433 24.71 12.67 -11.96
C CYS A 433 25.49 13.95 -11.58
N LYS A 434 26.80 13.84 -11.33
CA LYS A 434 27.68 15.02 -11.15
C LYS A 434 27.61 15.97 -12.35
N LYS A 435 27.77 15.44 -13.57
CA LYS A 435 27.67 16.24 -14.81
C LYS A 435 26.31 16.91 -14.98
N ALA A 436 25.22 16.23 -14.63
CA ALA A 436 23.87 16.81 -14.70
C ALA A 436 23.69 17.99 -13.72
N ILE A 437 24.23 17.87 -12.50
CA ILE A 437 24.22 18.94 -11.50
C ILE A 437 25.06 20.12 -12.00
N SER A 438 26.31 19.88 -12.43
CA SER A 438 27.19 20.93 -12.96
C SER A 438 26.55 21.68 -14.14
N TYR A 439 25.94 20.95 -15.08
CA TYR A 439 25.23 21.56 -16.20
C TYR A 439 24.12 22.50 -15.73
N GLN A 440 23.31 22.09 -14.76
CA GLN A 440 22.24 22.94 -14.24
C GLN A 440 22.79 24.16 -13.48
N LEU A 441 23.87 24.00 -12.73
CA LEU A 441 24.50 25.10 -11.98
C LEU A 441 25.11 26.15 -12.92
N GLN A 442 25.77 25.72 -14.00
CA GLN A 442 26.36 26.60 -15.01
C GLN A 442 25.33 27.47 -15.76
N LEU A 443 24.04 27.09 -15.77
CA LEU A 443 22.97 27.92 -16.35
C LEU A 443 22.70 29.20 -15.55
N PHE A 444 23.02 29.20 -14.25
CA PHE A 444 22.67 30.29 -13.34
C PHE A 444 23.89 30.94 -12.65
N HIS A 445 25.01 30.22 -12.56
CA HIS A 445 26.24 30.65 -11.90
C HIS A 445 27.39 30.71 -12.92
N ARG A 446 28.14 31.81 -12.92
CA ARG A 446 29.25 32.03 -13.87
C ARG A 446 30.58 31.45 -13.39
N ASP A 447 30.79 31.42 -12.08
CA ASP A 447 32.04 30.96 -11.47
C ASP A 447 31.81 29.58 -10.82
N GLU A 448 32.67 28.61 -11.15
CA GLU A 448 32.59 27.26 -10.58
C GLU A 448 32.90 27.24 -9.08
N SER A 449 33.62 28.24 -8.57
CA SER A 449 33.94 28.37 -7.14
C SER A 449 32.70 28.62 -6.27
N GLU A 450 31.60 29.13 -6.83
CA GLU A 450 30.35 29.40 -6.11
C GLU A 450 29.63 28.12 -5.66
N TYR A 451 29.92 26.98 -6.28
CA TYR A 451 29.22 25.72 -6.06
C TYR A 451 30.12 24.49 -5.96
N ALA A 452 31.45 24.70 -5.92
CA ALA A 452 32.43 23.64 -5.73
C ALA A 452 32.18 22.85 -4.43
N ASP A 453 31.71 23.54 -3.38
CA ASP A 453 31.37 23.00 -2.05
C ASP A 453 30.21 21.97 -2.04
N ILE A 454 29.51 21.82 -3.17
CA ILE A 454 28.48 20.79 -3.34
C ILE A 454 29.13 19.42 -3.60
N PHE A 455 30.29 19.41 -4.26
CA PHE A 455 30.96 18.20 -4.73
C PHE A 455 32.05 17.66 -3.79
N ASP A 456 32.48 18.51 -2.84
CA ASP A 456 33.31 18.16 -1.68
C ASP A 456 32.45 17.52 -0.57
#